data_AF-A0A935JTN9-F1
#
_entry.id   AF-A0A935JTN9-F1
#
_cell.length_a   1.000
_cell.length_b   1.000
_cell.length_c   1.000
_cell.angle_alpha   90.00
_cell.angle_beta   90.00
_cell.angle_gamma   90.00
#
_symmetry.space_group_name_H-M   'P 1'
#
loop_
_entity.id
_entity.type
_entity.pdbx_description
1 polymer ?
#
loop_
_entity_poly.entity_id
_entity_poly.type
_entity_poly.pdbx_seq_one_letter_code
_entity_poly.pdbx_strand_id
1 'polypeptide(L)'
;MIAMFIMIILLSIAVPTYERSVRQARETVLKENLWQMRRAIDQYTADKGKLPQNIDSLVEANYLREKPIDPVLEKTEWDEVQGDDANSSEGGQGLKDVRSLADGVDSNDVPFNKY
;
A
#
# COMPACT_ATOMS: atom_id res chain seq x y z
N MET A 1 7.28 -39.46 26.85
CA MET A 1 6.25 -39.43 25.79
C MET A 1 5.21 -38.32 25.98
N ILE A 2 4.55 -38.20 27.14
CA ILE A 2 3.51 -37.17 27.40
C ILE A 2 4.00 -35.73 27.14
N ALA A 3 5.24 -35.40 27.50
CA ALA A 3 5.83 -34.08 27.24
C ALA A 3 5.91 -33.71 25.75
N MET A 4 6.19 -34.68 24.87
CA MET A 4 6.22 -34.43 23.42
C MET A 4 4.82 -34.12 22.88
N PHE A 5 3.78 -34.80 23.39
CA PHE A 5 2.39 -34.51 23.03
C PHE A 5 1.95 -33.11 23.48
N ILE A 6 2.30 -32.71 24.70
CA ILE A 6 2.03 -31.35 25.19
C ILE A 6 2.73 -30.31 24.30
N MET A 7 3.99 -30.56 23.93
CA MET A 7 4.75 -29.67 23.05
C MET A 7 4.14 -29.56 21.64
N ILE A 8 3.68 -30.66 21.05
CA ILE A 8 3.01 -30.66 19.74
C ILE A 8 1.69 -29.88 19.78
N ILE A 9 0.89 -30.03 20.84
CA ILE A 9 -0.38 -29.31 21.00
C ILE A 9 -0.13 -27.81 21.16
N LEU A 10 0.87 -27.42 21.97
CA LEU A 10 1.23 -26.02 22.16
C LEU A 10 1.71 -25.37 20.85
N LEU A 11 2.58 -26.05 20.10
CA LEU A 11 3.05 -25.56 18.80
C LEU A 11 1.91 -25.44 17.78
N SER A 12 0.96 -26.38 17.79
CA SER A 12 -0.19 -26.35 16.88
C SER A 12 -1.11 -25.14 17.10
N ILE A 13 -1.18 -24.61 18.32
CA ILE A 13 -1.99 -23.42 18.64
C ILE A 13 -1.18 -22.12 18.43
N ALA A 14 0.13 -22.14 18.68
CA ALA A 14 0.99 -20.96 18.61
C ALA A 14 1.31 -20.49 17.17
N VAL A 15 1.47 -21.41 16.22
CA VAL A 15 1.79 -21.07 14.82
C VAL A 15 0.66 -20.30 14.10
N PRO A 16 -0.62 -20.74 14.11
CA PRO A 16 -1.68 -20.05 13.36
C PRO A 16 -2.06 -18.67 13.93
N THR A 17 -1.77 -18.39 15.19
CA THR A 17 -2.07 -17.09 15.81
C THR A 17 -1.04 -16.03 15.43
N TYR A 18 0.23 -16.41 15.30
CA TYR A 18 1.31 -15.52 14.84
C TYR A 18 1.06 -15.02 13.42
N GLU A 19 0.73 -15.91 12.49
CA GLU A 19 0.44 -15.58 11.09
C GLU A 19 -0.68 -14.54 10.94
N ARG A 20 -1.74 -14.63 11.76
CA ARG A 20 -2.85 -13.67 11.73
C ARG A 20 -2.43 -12.27 12.18
N SER A 21 -1.67 -12.17 13.27
CA SER A 21 -1.23 -10.88 13.79
C SER A 21 -0.26 -10.19 12.82
N VAL A 22 0.67 -10.93 12.23
CA VAL A 22 1.60 -10.37 11.25
C VAL A 22 0.85 -9.95 9.99
N ARG A 23 -0.14 -10.74 9.52
CA ARG A 23 -0.97 -10.36 8.38
C ARG A 23 -1.75 -9.07 8.62
N GLN A 24 -2.40 -8.92 9.77
CA GLN A 24 -3.12 -7.69 10.13
C GLN A 24 -2.19 -6.47 10.22
N ALA A 25 -0.97 -6.66 10.72
CA ALA A 25 0.03 -5.60 10.74
C ALA A 25 0.41 -5.17 9.31
N ARG A 26 0.66 -6.12 8.40
CA ARG A 26 0.91 -5.84 6.98
C ARG A 26 -0.27 -5.11 6.32
N GLU A 27 -1.50 -5.55 6.56
CA GLU A 27 -2.71 -4.91 6.03
C GLU A 27 -2.86 -3.46 6.53
N THR A 28 -2.57 -3.20 7.82
CA THR A 28 -2.62 -1.86 8.39
C THR A 28 -1.58 -0.94 7.76
N VAL A 29 -0.34 -1.43 7.62
CA VAL A 29 0.74 -0.67 6.98
C VAL A 29 0.43 -0.41 5.51
N LEU A 30 -0.16 -1.37 4.80
CA LEU A 30 -0.55 -1.20 3.40
C LEU A 30 -1.53 -0.03 3.24
N LYS A 31 -2.58 -0.01 4.07
CA LYS A 31 -3.61 1.04 4.06
C LYS A 31 -3.01 2.41 4.38
N GLU A 32 -2.12 2.47 5.36
CA GLU A 32 -1.43 3.71 5.73
C GLU A 32 -0.52 4.21 4.60
N ASN A 33 0.28 3.34 3.98
CA ASN A 33 1.16 3.70 2.87
C ASN A 33 0.35 4.25 1.68
N LEU A 34 -0.75 3.58 1.31
CA LEU A 34 -1.65 4.05 0.25
C LEU A 34 -2.26 5.41 0.58
N TRP A 35 -2.72 5.60 1.82
CA TRP A 35 -3.28 6.86 2.27
C TRP A 35 -2.26 8.01 2.22
N GLN A 36 -1.01 7.76 2.65
CA GLN A 36 0.07 8.73 2.60
C GLN A 36 0.43 9.11 1.15
N MET A 37 0.54 8.14 0.24
CA MET A 37 0.82 8.41 -1.17
C MET A 37 -0.28 9.23 -1.83
N ARG A 38 -1.56 8.89 -1.59
CA ARG A 38 -2.70 9.66 -2.12
C ARG A 38 -2.74 11.08 -1.58
N ARG A 39 -2.49 11.25 -0.29
CA ARG A 39 -2.38 12.57 0.32
C ARG A 39 -1.24 13.38 -0.30
N ALA A 40 -0.12 12.76 -0.63
CA ALA A 40 0.99 13.41 -1.33
C ALA A 40 0.60 13.83 -2.75
N ILE A 41 -0.18 13.03 -3.49
CA ILE A 41 -0.76 13.39 -4.80
C ILE A 41 -1.66 14.61 -4.67
N ASP A 42 -2.57 14.60 -3.70
CA ASP A 42 -3.50 15.72 -3.47
C ASP A 42 -2.74 17.01 -3.13
N GLN A 43 -1.71 16.91 -2.29
CA GLN A 43 -0.89 18.06 -1.90
C GLN A 43 -0.05 18.59 -3.08
N TYR A 44 0.55 17.70 -3.87
CA TYR A 44 1.26 18.09 -5.11
C TYR A 44 0.33 18.83 -6.05
N THR A 45 -0.90 18.32 -6.22
CA THR A 45 -1.90 18.90 -7.11
C THR A 45 -2.36 20.28 -6.62
N ALA A 46 -2.57 20.44 -5.32
CA ALA A 46 -2.94 21.71 -4.72
C ALA A 46 -1.84 22.78 -4.89
N ASP A 47 -0.57 22.40 -4.75
CA ASP A 47 0.55 23.33 -4.80
C ASP A 47 1.01 23.66 -6.24
N LYS A 48 0.97 22.67 -7.14
CA LYS A 48 1.48 22.79 -8.53
C LYS A 48 0.38 23.04 -9.55
N GLY A 49 -0.89 22.88 -9.17
CA GLY A 49 -2.04 23.00 -10.07
C GLY A 49 -2.08 21.92 -11.16
N LYS A 50 -1.39 20.80 -10.96
CA LYS A 50 -1.37 19.66 -11.88
C LYS A 50 -1.06 18.36 -11.15
N LEU A 51 -1.52 17.24 -11.68
CA LEU A 51 -1.21 15.90 -11.18
C LEU A 51 0.29 15.57 -11.40
N PRO A 52 0.93 14.83 -10.48
CA PRO A 52 2.27 14.30 -10.68
C PRO A 52 2.28 13.27 -11.82
N GLN A 53 3.42 13.02 -12.47
CA GLN A 53 3.48 12.05 -13.57
C GLN A 53 3.53 10.59 -13.07
N ASN A 54 4.21 10.36 -11.96
CA ASN A 54 4.42 9.06 -11.33
C ASN A 54 4.77 9.27 -9.85
N ILE A 55 4.94 8.18 -9.10
CA ILE A 55 5.30 8.27 -7.67
C ILE A 55 6.69 8.86 -7.47
N ASP A 56 7.63 8.63 -8.39
CA ASP A 56 9.00 9.17 -8.30
C ASP A 56 9.00 10.71 -8.35
N SER A 57 8.08 11.31 -9.11
CA SER A 57 7.87 12.77 -9.14
C SER A 57 7.52 13.34 -7.77
N LEU A 58 6.81 12.58 -6.92
CA LEU A 58 6.49 12.98 -5.55
C LEU A 58 7.71 12.95 -4.65
N VAL A 59 8.64 12.01 -4.86
CA VAL A 59 9.89 11.92 -4.12
C VAL A 59 10.84 13.05 -4.52
N GLU A 60 11.03 13.28 -5.83
CA GLU A 60 11.86 14.36 -6.35
C GLU A 60 11.38 15.74 -5.88
N ALA A 61 10.06 15.93 -5.83
CA ALA A 61 9.46 17.17 -5.36
C ALA A 61 9.33 17.26 -3.83
N ASN A 62 9.88 16.29 -3.07
CA ASN A 62 9.89 16.22 -1.60
C ASN A 62 8.50 16.16 -0.93
N TYR A 63 7.48 15.65 -1.63
CA TYR A 63 6.17 15.33 -1.05
C TYR A 63 6.18 13.95 -0.36
N LEU A 64 7.05 13.05 -0.84
CA LEU A 64 7.41 11.80 -0.18
C LEU A 64 8.90 11.81 0.11
N ARG A 65 9.32 11.27 1.27
CA ARG A 65 10.75 11.12 1.57
C ARG A 65 11.40 10.03 0.72
N GLU A 66 10.66 8.94 0.53
CA GLU A 66 11.04 7.79 -0.28
C GLU A 66 9.77 7.07 -0.73
N LYS A 67 9.91 6.16 -1.71
CA LYS A 67 8.80 5.34 -2.19
C LYS A 67 8.45 4.28 -1.14
N PRO A 68 7.23 4.27 -0.57
CA PRO A 68 6.84 3.28 0.41
C PRO A 68 6.89 1.86 -0.17
N ILE A 69 7.21 0.88 0.68
CA ILE A 69 7.20 -0.54 0.33
C ILE A 69 5.79 -1.09 0.54
N ASP A 70 5.29 -1.87 -0.42
CA ASP A 70 4.10 -2.70 -0.27
C ASP A 70 4.42 -3.84 0.73
N PRO A 71 3.82 -3.86 1.93
CA PRO A 71 4.15 -4.86 2.95
C PRO A 71 3.61 -6.26 2.64
N VAL A 72 2.78 -6.43 1.61
CA VAL A 72 2.25 -7.73 1.17
C VAL A 72 3.18 -8.36 0.14
N LEU A 73 3.68 -7.56 -0.81
CA LEU A 73 4.62 -8.02 -1.84
C LEU A 73 6.10 -7.83 -1.48
N GLU A 74 6.38 -7.03 -0.46
CA GLU A 74 7.73 -6.58 -0.06
C GLU A 74 8.48 -5.88 -1.21
N LYS A 75 7.75 -5.16 -2.05
CA LYS A 75 8.26 -4.42 -3.22
C LYS A 75 7.85 -2.95 -3.18
N THR A 76 8.58 -2.11 -3.90
CA THR A 76 8.24 -0.69 -4.09
C THR A 76 7.44 -0.43 -5.38
N GLU A 77 6.93 -1.49 -6.00
CA GLU A 77 6.11 -1.42 -7.22
C GLU A 77 4.64 -1.26 -6.82
N TRP A 78 3.98 -0.27 -7.39
CA TRP A 78 2.57 0.03 -7.16
C TRP A 78 1.85 0.18 -8.48
N ASP A 79 0.54 -0.09 -8.50
CA ASP A 79 -0.31 0.16 -9.65
C ASP A 79 -0.62 1.67 -9.71
N GLU A 80 -0.01 2.33 -10.69
CA GLU A 80 -0.13 3.76 -10.92
C GLU A 80 -1.31 4.05 -11.84
N VAL A 81 -2.43 4.51 -11.27
CA VAL A 81 -3.65 4.81 -12.01
C VAL A 81 -3.54 6.22 -12.59
N GLN A 82 -3.25 6.28 -13.88
CA GLN A 82 -3.23 7.52 -14.65
C GLN A 82 -4.66 7.99 -14.95
N GLY A 83 -4.89 9.30 -14.94
CA GLY A 83 -6.17 9.90 -15.28
C GLY A 83 -6.02 11.30 -15.83
N ASP A 84 -7.11 11.83 -16.38
CA ASP A 84 -7.12 13.18 -16.93
C ASP A 84 -6.94 14.24 -15.83
N ASP A 85 -6.01 15.16 -16.07
CA ASP A 85 -5.69 16.26 -15.19
C ASP A 85 -6.53 17.49 -15.54
N ALA A 86 -7.72 17.55 -14.96
CA ALA A 86 -8.64 18.67 -15.11
C ALA A 86 -8.13 19.99 -14.51
N ASN A 87 -7.11 19.95 -13.64
CA ASN A 87 -6.54 21.14 -13.01
C ASN A 87 -5.41 21.75 -13.86
N SER A 88 -4.77 20.95 -14.71
CA SER A 88 -3.74 21.46 -15.62
C SER A 88 -4.30 22.45 -16.64
N SER A 89 -3.66 23.61 -16.77
CA SER A 89 -4.04 24.64 -17.76
C SER A 89 -3.73 24.23 -19.21
N GLU A 90 -2.82 23.26 -19.39
CA GLU A 90 -2.41 22.75 -20.70
C GLU A 90 -3.25 21.55 -21.16
N GLY A 91 -4.06 20.97 -20.27
CA GLY A 91 -4.65 19.66 -20.47
C GLY A 91 -3.58 18.56 -20.43
N GLY A 92 -3.87 17.44 -19.78
CA GLY A 92 -2.88 16.37 -19.66
C GLY A 92 -3.40 15.18 -18.89
N GLN A 93 -2.51 14.20 -18.70
CA GLN A 93 -2.74 13.06 -17.82
C GLN A 93 -1.68 13.04 -16.72
N GLY A 94 -2.07 12.53 -15.56
CA GLY A 94 -1.16 12.31 -14.45
C GLY A 94 -1.68 11.26 -13.48
N LEU A 95 -0.83 10.94 -12.51
CA LEU A 95 -1.09 9.98 -11.46
C LEU A 95 -2.22 10.48 -10.57
N LYS A 96 -3.38 9.84 -10.72
CA LYS A 96 -4.61 10.18 -9.99
C LYS A 96 -4.77 9.34 -8.73
N ASP A 97 -4.38 8.08 -8.79
CA ASP A 97 -4.53 7.12 -7.70
C ASP A 97 -3.39 6.10 -7.74
N VAL A 98 -3.12 5.47 -6.60
CA VAL A 98 -2.09 4.43 -6.42
C VAL A 98 -2.75 3.26 -5.71
N ARG A 99 -2.47 2.04 -6.17
CA ARG A 99 -3.04 0.80 -5.62
C ARG A 99 -1.97 -0.27 -5.45
N SER A 100 -2.26 -1.24 -4.59
CA SER A 100 -1.40 -2.41 -4.41
C SER A 100 -1.48 -3.34 -5.62
N LEU A 101 -0.34 -3.88 -6.02
CA LEU A 101 -0.24 -4.98 -7.01
C LEU A 101 -0.47 -6.36 -6.38
N ALA A 102 -0.69 -6.43 -5.05
CA ALA A 102 -0.84 -7.69 -4.36
C ALA A 102 -2.09 -8.44 -4.83
N ASP A 103 -1.92 -9.73 -5.13
CA ASP A 103 -3.03 -10.63 -5.37
C ASP A 103 -3.69 -11.05 -4.04
N GLY A 104 -4.99 -11.35 -4.09
CA GLY A 104 -5.76 -11.83 -2.95
C GLY A 104 -6.56 -10.75 -2.24
N VAL A 105 -6.99 -11.07 -1.01
CA VAL A 105 -7.89 -10.25 -0.20
C VAL A 105 -7.33 -10.06 1.20
N ASP A 106 -7.73 -8.97 1.84
CA ASP A 106 -7.47 -8.72 3.25
C ASP A 106 -8.28 -9.66 4.16
N SER A 107 -8.10 -9.51 5.47
CA SER A 107 -8.83 -10.28 6.47
C SER A 107 -10.37 -10.04 6.48
N ASN A 108 -10.88 -9.09 5.68
CA ASN A 108 -12.31 -8.76 5.52
C ASN A 108 -12.83 -9.08 4.10
N ASP A 109 -12.12 -9.92 3.33
CA ASP A 109 -12.47 -10.29 1.96
C ASP A 109 -12.47 -9.11 0.95
N VAL A 110 -11.72 -8.04 1.25
CA VAL A 110 -11.52 -6.91 0.32
C VAL A 110 -10.25 -7.14 -0.51
N PRO A 111 -10.33 -7.14 -1.85
CA PRO A 111 -9.15 -7.26 -2.70
C PRO A 111 -8.14 -6.14 -2.48
N PHE A 112 -6.84 -6.47 -2.44
CA PHE A 112 -5.80 -5.47 -2.19
C PHE A 112 -5.74 -4.37 -3.26
N ASN A 113 -6.06 -4.72 -4.51
CA ASN A 113 -6.17 -3.78 -5.63
C ASN A 113 -7.41 -2.86 -5.58
N LYS A 114 -8.31 -3.03 -4.60
CA LYS A 114 -9.47 -2.14 -4.39
C LYS A 114 -9.25 -1.11 -3.31
N TYR A 115 -8.15 -1.20 -2.55
CA TYR A 115 -7.78 -0.15 -1.62
C TYR A 115 -7.41 1.09 -2.38
#